data_AF-B5RP25-F1
#
_entry.id   AF-B5RP25-F1
#
_cell.length_a   1.000
_cell.length_b   1.000
_cell.length_c   1.000
_cell.angle_alpha   90.00
_cell.angle_beta   90.00
_cell.angle_gamma   90.00
#
_symmetry.space_group_name_H-M   'P 1'
#
loop_
_entity.id
_entity.type
_entity.pdbx_description
1 polymer ?
#
loop_
_entity_poly.entity_id
_entity_poly.type
_entity_poly.pdbx_seq_one_letter_code
_entity_poly.pdbx_strand_id
1 'polypeptide(L)'
;MRAIELSFLFAVLCMLYKASFLCFLLLNKSYKVAIKKGKNKEARRMKKEKVVGEKIKSAVEFLGKVKEVETLVKSVDELAKAIGKKIQNDDTLGSLQDKNGSLLAGVHSVVSSIKTKLEALEQTVGVSDELKKKVSTVKTESKSFLDKLKEGNAELGIEGATDENAKKAIDRIGKNDGDKGVVELLRLNKVVDELVISIKAEVDKAVKELTSSVKSEPVQSSN
;
A
#
# COMPACT_ATOMS: atom_id res chain seq x y z
N MET A 1 -10.82 -14.08 12.24
CA MET A 1 -9.72 -14.93 11.71
C MET A 1 -8.72 -14.18 10.80
N ARG A 2 -9.13 -13.19 9.98
CA ARG A 2 -8.21 -12.46 9.07
C ARG A 2 -7.21 -11.49 9.73
N ALA A 3 -7.50 -10.93 10.90
CA ALA A 3 -6.61 -9.96 11.56
C ALA A 3 -5.34 -10.59 12.16
N ILE A 4 -5.43 -11.85 12.62
CA ILE A 4 -4.31 -12.59 13.22
C ILE A 4 -3.32 -13.03 12.12
N GLU A 5 -3.82 -13.42 10.95
CA GLU A 5 -2.92 -13.73 9.82
C GLU A 5 -2.18 -12.50 9.32
N LEU A 6 -2.83 -11.34 9.28
CA LEU A 6 -2.20 -10.11 8.79
C LEU A 6 -1.11 -9.60 9.74
N SER A 7 -1.31 -9.72 11.05
CA SER A 7 -0.28 -9.37 12.04
C SER A 7 0.89 -10.36 12.03
N PHE A 8 0.63 -11.64 11.79
CA PHE A 8 1.67 -12.65 11.65
C PHE A 8 2.50 -12.43 10.38
N LEU A 9 1.85 -12.11 9.25
CA LEU A 9 2.54 -11.78 8.00
C LEU A 9 3.38 -10.51 8.14
N PHE A 10 2.87 -9.51 8.87
CA PHE A 10 3.59 -8.26 9.15
C PHE A 10 4.81 -8.51 10.04
N ALA A 11 4.68 -9.37 11.07
CA ALA A 11 5.78 -9.75 11.95
C ALA A 11 6.87 -10.54 11.20
N VAL A 12 6.48 -11.48 10.34
CA VAL A 12 7.42 -12.23 9.48
C VAL A 12 8.12 -11.31 8.50
N LEU A 13 7.40 -10.36 7.88
CA LEU A 13 7.99 -9.36 6.99
C LEU A 13 8.98 -8.46 7.74
N CYS A 14 8.66 -8.04 8.96
CA CYS A 14 9.55 -7.26 9.83
C CYS A 14 10.82 -8.04 10.24
N MET A 15 10.68 -9.33 10.55
CA MET A 15 11.81 -10.21 10.89
C MET A 15 12.73 -10.43 9.69
N LEU A 16 12.16 -10.65 8.49
CA LEU A 16 12.91 -10.71 7.24
C LEU A 16 13.61 -9.38 6.92
N TYR A 17 12.99 -8.26 7.27
CA TYR A 17 13.57 -6.92 7.13
C TYR A 17 14.78 -6.73 8.04
N LYS A 18 14.66 -7.12 9.32
CA LYS A 18 15.76 -7.05 10.30
C LYS A 18 16.93 -7.96 9.90
N ALA A 19 16.65 -9.18 9.45
CA ALA A 19 17.68 -10.12 8.98
C ALA A 19 18.40 -9.59 7.74
N SER A 20 17.65 -9.04 6.76
CA SER A 20 18.22 -8.43 5.55
C SER A 20 19.06 -7.18 5.88
N PHE A 21 18.63 -6.37 6.84
CA PHE A 21 19.38 -5.21 7.31
C PHE A 21 20.69 -5.60 8.01
N LEU A 22 20.67 -6.65 8.83
CA LEU A 22 21.89 -7.18 9.46
C LEU A 22 22.86 -7.72 8.40
N CYS A 23 22.35 -8.43 7.39
CA CYS A 23 23.14 -8.90 6.26
C CYS A 23 23.79 -7.73 5.49
N PHE A 24 23.05 -6.63 5.28
CA PHE A 24 23.56 -5.41 4.66
C PHE A 24 24.68 -4.75 5.47
N LEU A 25 24.57 -4.70 6.81
CA LEU A 25 25.62 -4.18 7.68
C LEU A 25 26.90 -5.03 7.62
N LEU A 26 26.77 -6.36 7.58
CA LEU A 26 27.89 -7.29 7.45
C LEU A 26 28.61 -7.14 6.10
N LEU A 27 27.86 -6.94 5.01
CA LEU A 27 28.42 -6.63 3.69
C LEU A 27 29.19 -5.30 3.68
N ASN A 28 28.67 -4.27 4.36
CA ASN A 28 29.32 -2.95 4.41
C ASN A 28 30.65 -2.99 5.19
N LYS A 29 30.72 -3.79 6.27
CA LYS A 29 31.96 -4.04 7.02
C LYS A 29 32.98 -4.82 6.16
N SER A 30 32.52 -5.85 5.47
CA SER A 30 33.36 -6.72 4.61
C SER A 30 33.94 -5.98 3.40
N TYR A 31 33.15 -5.11 2.75
CA TYR A 31 33.61 -4.24 1.66
C TYR A 31 34.76 -3.32 2.07
N LYS A 32 34.64 -2.64 3.23
CA LYS A 32 35.71 -1.78 3.76
C LYS A 32 36.99 -2.56 4.02
N VAL A 33 36.87 -3.80 4.50
CA VAL A 33 38.02 -4.69 4.72
C VAL A 33 38.67 -5.12 3.40
N ALA A 34 37.88 -5.46 2.39
CA ALA A 34 38.40 -5.88 1.09
C ALA A 34 39.16 -4.77 0.34
N ILE A 35 38.69 -3.51 0.43
CA ILE A 35 39.43 -2.35 -0.08
C ILE A 35 40.77 -2.20 0.64
N LYS A 36 40.79 -2.28 1.99
CA LYS A 36 42.03 -2.21 2.77
C LYS A 36 43.02 -3.32 2.42
N LYS A 37 42.53 -4.48 1.97
CA LYS A 37 43.33 -5.63 1.56
C LYS A 37 43.71 -5.64 0.07
N GLY A 38 43.40 -4.60 -0.70
CA GLY A 38 43.74 -4.51 -2.14
C GLY A 38 42.96 -5.47 -3.05
N LYS A 39 41.86 -6.08 -2.57
CA LYS A 39 41.07 -7.05 -3.33
C LYS A 39 40.08 -6.38 -4.30
N ASN A 40 40.61 -5.81 -5.38
CA ASN A 40 39.85 -4.95 -6.29
C ASN A 40 38.64 -5.63 -6.98
N LYS A 41 38.72 -6.93 -7.30
CA LYS A 41 37.59 -7.67 -7.91
C LYS A 41 36.44 -7.90 -6.91
N GLU A 42 36.78 -8.32 -5.70
CA GLU A 42 35.84 -8.56 -4.59
C GLU A 42 35.15 -7.25 -4.17
N ALA A 43 35.93 -6.17 -4.05
CA ALA A 43 35.40 -4.84 -3.74
C ALA A 43 34.40 -4.34 -4.79
N ARG A 44 34.66 -4.56 -6.09
CA ARG A 44 33.72 -4.18 -7.16
C ARG A 44 32.40 -4.95 -7.09
N ARG A 45 32.45 -6.26 -6.81
CA ARG A 45 31.25 -7.10 -6.63
C ARG A 45 30.43 -6.65 -5.42
N MET A 46 31.06 -6.49 -4.26
CA MET A 46 30.40 -6.02 -3.04
C MET A 46 29.80 -4.62 -3.21
N LYS A 47 30.42 -3.74 -4.00
CA LYS A 47 29.84 -2.42 -4.33
C LYS A 47 28.54 -2.56 -5.12
N LYS A 48 28.46 -3.48 -6.08
CA LYS A 48 27.24 -3.75 -6.86
C LYS A 48 26.13 -4.31 -5.98
N GLU A 49 26.44 -5.32 -5.15
CA GLU A 49 25.49 -5.93 -4.21
C GLU A 49 24.93 -4.89 -3.22
N LYS A 50 25.78 -3.97 -2.72
CA LYS A 50 25.36 -2.86 -1.87
C LYS A 50 24.34 -1.96 -2.56
N VAL A 51 24.60 -1.54 -3.80
CA VAL A 51 23.69 -0.68 -4.57
C VAL A 51 22.34 -1.37 -4.78
N VAL A 52 22.32 -2.67 -5.09
CA VAL A 52 21.08 -3.43 -5.23
C VAL A 52 20.34 -3.54 -3.89
N GLY A 53 21.04 -3.77 -2.78
CA GLY A 53 20.46 -3.80 -1.44
C GLY A 53 19.79 -2.49 -1.04
N GLU A 54 20.40 -1.35 -1.35
CA GLU A 54 19.79 -0.02 -1.11
C GLU A 54 18.52 0.18 -1.94
N LYS A 55 18.50 -0.27 -3.21
CA LYS A 55 17.28 -0.25 -4.05
C LYS A 55 16.16 -1.08 -3.47
N ILE A 56 16.45 -2.30 -3.01
CA ILE A 56 15.45 -3.19 -2.38
C ILE A 56 14.88 -2.53 -1.13
N LYS A 57 15.73 -1.95 -0.28
CA LYS A 57 15.29 -1.25 0.93
C LYS A 57 14.34 -0.09 0.61
N SER A 58 14.71 0.78 -0.34
CA SER A 58 13.86 1.90 -0.74
C SER A 58 12.52 1.42 -1.32
N ALA A 59 12.54 0.37 -2.15
CA ALA A 59 11.32 -0.17 -2.75
C ALA A 59 10.38 -0.81 -1.72
N VAL A 60 10.90 -1.50 -0.69
CA VAL A 60 10.06 -2.08 0.36
C VAL A 60 9.53 -1.02 1.33
N GLU A 61 10.31 0.02 1.66
CA GLU A 61 9.80 1.17 2.42
C GLU A 61 8.66 1.88 1.68
N PHE A 62 8.80 2.03 0.35
CA PHE A 62 7.76 2.58 -0.51
C PHE A 62 6.51 1.67 -0.54
N LEU A 63 6.70 0.35 -0.68
CA LEU A 63 5.61 -0.64 -0.61
C LEU A 63 4.86 -0.56 0.72
N GLY A 64 5.55 -0.39 1.85
CA GLY A 64 4.93 -0.26 3.16
C GLY A 64 3.96 0.93 3.24
N LYS A 65 4.36 2.08 2.70
CA LYS A 65 3.49 3.27 2.64
C LYS A 65 2.30 3.07 1.70
N VAL A 66 2.48 2.41 0.57
CA VAL A 66 1.37 2.09 -0.36
C VAL A 66 0.41 1.06 0.26
N LYS A 67 0.90 0.11 1.06
CA LYS A 67 0.06 -0.83 1.82
C LYS A 67 -0.82 -0.14 2.86
N GLU A 68 -0.36 0.97 3.43
CA GLU A 68 -1.20 1.80 4.30
C GLU A 68 -2.38 2.40 3.51
N VAL A 69 -2.12 2.94 2.30
CA VAL A 69 -3.17 3.43 1.40
C VAL A 69 -4.17 2.33 1.03
N GLU A 70 -3.69 1.14 0.67
CA GLU A 70 -4.54 -0.02 0.39
C GLU A 70 -5.44 -0.38 1.57
N THR A 71 -4.88 -0.38 2.78
CA THR A 71 -5.64 -0.70 4.00
C THR A 71 -6.73 0.34 4.28
N LEU A 72 -6.43 1.62 4.09
CA LEU A 72 -7.42 2.70 4.24
C LEU A 72 -8.52 2.64 3.16
N VAL A 73 -8.18 2.29 1.92
CA VAL A 73 -9.20 2.12 0.88
C VAL A 73 -10.10 0.93 1.21
N LYS A 74 -9.54 -0.15 1.75
CA LYS A 74 -10.30 -1.34 2.18
C LYS A 74 -11.09 -1.10 3.46
N SER A 75 -10.70 -0.17 4.34
CA SER A 75 -11.49 0.14 5.54
C SER A 75 -12.84 0.78 5.21
N VAL A 76 -13.00 1.38 4.02
CA VAL A 76 -14.30 1.83 3.53
C VAL A 76 -15.30 0.68 3.39
N ASP A 77 -14.85 -0.53 3.06
CA ASP A 77 -15.73 -1.72 3.03
C ASP A 77 -16.27 -2.08 4.42
N GLU A 78 -15.44 -1.88 5.45
CA GLU A 78 -15.86 -2.10 6.84
C GLU A 78 -16.83 -1.00 7.31
N LEU A 79 -16.62 0.24 6.87
CA LEU A 79 -17.57 1.34 7.11
C LEU A 79 -18.89 1.13 6.37
N ALA A 80 -18.88 0.59 5.16
CA ALA A 80 -20.09 0.27 4.40
C ALA A 80 -20.99 -0.75 5.12
N LYS A 81 -20.42 -1.66 5.92
CA LYS A 81 -21.21 -2.60 6.75
C LYS A 81 -22.01 -1.90 7.86
N ALA A 82 -21.64 -0.67 8.23
CA ALA A 82 -22.34 0.14 9.22
C ALA A 82 -23.51 0.95 8.63
N ILE A 83 -23.77 0.86 7.31
CA ILE A 83 -24.92 1.52 6.70
C ILE A 83 -26.23 1.01 7.32
N GLY A 84 -27.09 1.93 7.73
CA GLY A 84 -28.37 1.61 8.34
C GLY A 84 -28.24 0.98 9.72
N LYS A 85 -27.12 1.21 10.41
CA LYS A 85 -26.79 0.58 11.70
C LYS A 85 -26.56 1.57 12.83
N LYS A 86 -26.72 1.09 14.06
CA LYS A 86 -26.33 1.75 15.31
C LYS A 86 -25.66 0.77 16.25
N ILE A 87 -24.94 1.30 17.24
CA ILE A 87 -24.51 0.52 18.40
C ILE A 87 -25.75 0.11 19.20
N GLN A 88 -25.73 -1.11 19.72
CA GLN A 88 -26.73 -1.61 20.68
C GLN A 88 -26.01 -2.27 21.85
N ASN A 89 -26.76 -2.65 22.89
CA ASN A 89 -26.20 -3.30 24.08
C ASN A 89 -25.96 -4.80 23.82
N ASP A 90 -25.17 -5.10 22.79
CA ASP A 90 -24.79 -6.44 22.34
C ASP A 90 -23.51 -6.35 21.47
N ASP A 91 -22.86 -7.48 21.18
CA ASP A 91 -21.67 -7.57 20.32
C ASP A 91 -21.98 -7.33 18.82
N THR A 92 -23.26 -7.21 18.46
CA THR A 92 -23.74 -6.98 17.10
C THR A 92 -24.26 -5.55 16.90
N LEU A 93 -24.40 -5.12 15.64
CA LEU A 93 -24.99 -3.81 15.32
C LEU A 93 -26.51 -3.89 15.22
N GLY A 94 -27.20 -2.95 15.87
CA GLY A 94 -28.64 -2.75 15.75
C GLY A 94 -29.00 -1.98 14.49
N SER A 95 -30.29 -1.97 14.13
CA SER A 95 -30.78 -1.25 12.95
C SER A 95 -31.09 0.22 13.27
N LEU A 96 -30.67 1.13 12.39
CA LEU A 96 -31.03 2.55 12.36
C LEU A 96 -30.97 3.03 10.91
N GLN A 97 -32.10 2.93 10.22
CA GLN A 97 -32.18 3.22 8.79
C GLN A 97 -32.03 4.72 8.51
N ASP A 98 -31.47 5.03 7.34
CA ASP A 98 -31.51 6.35 6.72
C ASP A 98 -30.90 7.48 7.55
N LYS A 99 -29.86 7.16 8.33
CA LYS A 99 -29.11 8.11 9.17
C LYS A 99 -27.61 8.05 8.90
N ASN A 100 -27.23 7.94 7.63
CA ASN A 100 -25.85 7.66 7.21
C ASN A 100 -24.99 8.92 6.97
N GLY A 101 -25.50 10.13 7.21
CA GLY A 101 -24.78 11.37 6.89
C GLY A 101 -23.41 11.48 7.57
N SER A 102 -23.34 11.18 8.86
CA SER A 102 -22.08 11.22 9.62
C SER A 102 -21.11 10.11 9.21
N LEU A 103 -21.62 8.92 8.86
CA LEU A 103 -20.83 7.81 8.31
C LEU A 103 -20.17 8.23 6.99
N LEU A 104 -20.94 8.84 6.08
CA LEU A 104 -20.45 9.33 4.78
C LEU A 104 -19.42 10.46 4.94
N ALA A 105 -19.62 11.37 5.89
CA ALA A 105 -18.61 12.38 6.23
C ALA A 105 -17.30 11.73 6.74
N GLY A 106 -17.41 10.67 7.54
CA GLY A 106 -16.28 9.84 7.96
C GLY A 106 -15.53 9.22 6.79
N VAL A 107 -16.23 8.62 5.82
CA VAL A 107 -15.62 8.08 4.60
C VAL A 107 -14.91 9.17 3.79
N HIS A 108 -15.54 10.33 3.61
CA HIS A 108 -14.92 11.46 2.94
C HIS A 108 -13.61 11.89 3.63
N SER A 109 -13.56 11.89 4.96
CA SER A 109 -12.35 12.19 5.74
C SER A 109 -11.23 11.14 5.55
N VAL A 110 -11.59 9.85 5.57
CA VAL A 110 -10.64 8.75 5.31
C VAL A 110 -10.02 8.88 3.91
N VAL A 111 -10.83 9.12 2.87
CA VAL A 111 -10.32 9.26 1.51
C VAL A 111 -9.55 10.57 1.30
N SER A 112 -9.94 11.65 1.98
CA SER A 112 -9.13 12.88 2.00
C SER A 112 -7.73 12.61 2.57
N SER A 113 -7.63 11.82 3.63
CA SER A 113 -6.34 11.40 4.21
C SER A 113 -5.53 10.52 3.26
N ILE A 114 -6.18 9.62 2.52
CA ILE A 114 -5.55 8.83 1.44
C ILE A 114 -4.94 9.76 0.38
N LYS A 115 -5.68 10.76 -0.08
CA LYS A 115 -5.20 11.73 -1.07
C LYS A 115 -3.93 12.46 -0.58
N THR A 116 -3.91 12.92 0.67
CA THR A 116 -2.72 13.56 1.27
C THR A 116 -1.53 12.59 1.35
N LYS A 117 -1.75 11.32 1.69
CA LYS A 117 -0.69 10.29 1.67
C LYS A 117 -0.14 10.06 0.25
N LEU A 118 -1.00 10.07 -0.76
CA LEU A 118 -0.60 9.93 -2.17
C LEU A 118 0.21 11.13 -2.66
N GLU A 119 -0.14 12.35 -2.24
CA GLU A 119 0.66 13.56 -2.50
C GLU A 119 2.08 13.45 -1.93
N ALA A 120 2.21 12.92 -0.71
CA ALA A 120 3.52 12.64 -0.12
C ALA A 120 4.27 11.52 -0.86
N LEU A 121 3.56 10.50 -1.34
CA LEU A 121 4.16 9.39 -2.10
C LEU A 121 4.73 9.84 -3.45
N GLU A 122 4.05 10.72 -4.18
CA GLU A 122 4.54 11.29 -5.46
C GLU A 122 5.89 12.00 -5.30
N GLN A 123 6.12 12.62 -4.14
CA GLN A 123 7.34 13.35 -3.81
C GLN A 123 8.50 12.45 -3.35
N THR A 124 8.29 11.13 -3.27
CA THR A 124 9.32 10.21 -2.79
C THR A 124 10.52 10.16 -3.75
N VAL A 125 11.71 10.46 -3.22
CA VAL A 125 12.98 10.36 -3.96
C VAL A 125 13.38 8.89 -4.13
N GLY A 126 13.96 8.54 -5.27
CA GLY A 126 14.45 7.18 -5.54
C GLY A 126 13.37 6.19 -6.00
N VAL A 127 12.14 6.64 -6.21
CA VAL A 127 11.05 5.87 -6.85
C VAL A 127 11.10 6.11 -8.36
N SER A 128 10.87 5.05 -9.15
CA SER A 128 10.86 5.11 -10.61
C SER A 128 9.74 6.03 -11.13
N ASP A 129 9.97 6.68 -12.27
CA ASP A 129 8.95 7.55 -12.88
C ASP A 129 7.67 6.78 -13.23
N GLU A 130 7.81 5.49 -13.57
CA GLU A 130 6.69 4.59 -13.83
C GLU A 130 5.83 4.36 -12.58
N LEU A 131 6.45 4.10 -11.43
CA LEU A 131 5.72 3.99 -10.17
C LEU A 131 5.09 5.33 -9.75
N LYS A 132 5.78 6.46 -9.99
CA LYS A 132 5.20 7.79 -9.73
C LYS A 132 3.96 8.04 -10.57
N LYS A 133 3.97 7.71 -11.86
CA LYS A 133 2.78 7.79 -12.72
C LYS A 133 1.61 6.98 -12.15
N LYS A 134 1.87 5.76 -11.67
CA LYS A 134 0.84 4.93 -11.03
C LYS A 134 0.32 5.54 -9.72
N VAL A 135 1.18 6.16 -8.90
CA VAL A 135 0.72 6.93 -7.73
C VAL A 135 -0.18 8.09 -8.17
N SER A 136 0.18 8.82 -9.22
CA SER A 136 -0.66 9.89 -9.77
C SER A 136 -2.00 9.37 -10.28
N THR A 137 -2.05 8.19 -10.89
CA THR A 137 -3.32 7.54 -11.26
C THR A 137 -4.18 7.27 -10.03
N VAL A 138 -3.60 6.68 -8.97
CA VAL A 138 -4.33 6.44 -7.71
C VAL A 138 -4.83 7.75 -7.10
N LYS A 139 -4.00 8.79 -7.10
CA LYS A 139 -4.37 10.12 -6.62
C LYS A 139 -5.55 10.71 -7.41
N THR A 140 -5.52 10.62 -8.73
CA THR A 140 -6.61 11.07 -9.59
C THR A 140 -7.90 10.33 -9.26
N GLU A 141 -7.90 9.01 -9.15
CA GLU A 141 -9.11 8.25 -8.78
C GLU A 141 -9.60 8.58 -7.36
N SER A 142 -8.69 8.85 -6.41
CA SER A 142 -9.08 9.30 -5.06
C SER A 142 -9.78 10.66 -5.09
N LYS A 143 -9.31 11.57 -5.96
CA LYS A 143 -9.95 12.87 -6.18
C LYS A 143 -11.31 12.70 -6.86
N SER A 144 -11.40 11.87 -7.90
CA SER A 144 -12.66 11.57 -8.59
C SER A 144 -13.72 11.05 -7.63
N PHE A 145 -13.36 10.12 -6.73
CA PHE A 145 -14.29 9.63 -5.71
C PHE A 145 -14.76 10.75 -4.76
N LEU A 146 -13.83 11.56 -4.22
CA LEU A 146 -14.18 12.69 -3.36
C LEU A 146 -15.08 13.71 -4.05
N ASP A 147 -14.78 14.03 -5.32
CA ASP A 147 -15.57 14.97 -6.10
C ASP A 147 -16.98 14.42 -6.37
N LYS A 148 -17.11 13.11 -6.62
CA LYS A 148 -18.42 12.46 -6.76
C LYS A 148 -19.27 12.52 -5.48
N LEU A 149 -18.66 12.31 -4.31
CA LEU A 149 -19.36 12.47 -3.03
C LEU A 149 -19.83 13.92 -2.82
N LYS A 150 -19.01 14.91 -3.22
CA LYS A 150 -19.38 16.34 -3.14
C LYS A 150 -20.48 16.72 -4.11
N GLU A 151 -20.47 16.19 -5.33
CA GLU A 151 -21.56 16.39 -6.29
C GLU A 151 -22.89 15.87 -5.73
N GLY A 152 -22.86 14.73 -5.03
CA GLY A 152 -24.03 14.14 -4.37
C GLY A 152 -24.45 14.80 -3.05
N ASN A 153 -23.89 15.96 -2.66
CA ASN A 153 -24.09 16.53 -1.32
C ASN A 153 -25.56 16.73 -0.91
N ALA A 154 -26.45 17.01 -1.86
CA ALA A 154 -27.87 17.21 -1.57
C ALA A 154 -28.52 15.93 -0.98
N GLU A 155 -28.00 14.77 -1.33
CA GLU A 155 -28.53 13.46 -0.93
C GLU A 155 -27.61 12.74 0.08
N LEU A 156 -26.31 13.02 0.04
CA LEU A 156 -25.26 12.37 0.84
C LEU A 156 -24.79 13.22 2.03
N GLY A 157 -24.87 14.54 1.91
CA GLY A 157 -24.39 15.53 2.88
C GLY A 157 -25.42 15.94 3.93
N ILE A 158 -26.51 15.18 4.04
CA ILE A 158 -27.60 15.42 4.99
C ILE A 158 -27.55 14.37 6.11
N GLU A 159 -28.04 14.71 7.30
CA GLU A 159 -28.13 13.75 8.43
C GLU A 159 -28.90 12.48 8.00
N GLY A 160 -30.01 12.68 7.27
CA GLY A 160 -30.93 11.66 6.80
C GLY A 160 -30.52 10.95 5.50
N ALA A 161 -29.23 10.82 5.20
CA ALA A 161 -28.80 10.13 3.98
C ALA A 161 -29.28 8.67 4.00
N THR A 162 -30.08 8.29 3.00
CA THR A 162 -30.75 6.98 2.97
C THR A 162 -29.77 5.83 2.83
N ASP A 163 -30.17 4.64 3.28
CA ASP A 163 -29.35 3.43 3.15
C ASP A 163 -29.01 3.14 1.68
N GLU A 164 -29.98 3.34 0.77
CA GLU A 164 -29.79 3.15 -0.67
C GLU A 164 -28.77 4.15 -1.24
N ASN A 165 -28.87 5.43 -0.87
CA ASN A 165 -27.92 6.44 -1.34
C ASN A 165 -26.53 6.21 -0.77
N ALA A 166 -26.41 5.80 0.49
CA ALA A 166 -25.14 5.44 1.10
C ALA A 166 -24.51 4.22 0.40
N LYS A 167 -25.29 3.18 0.09
CA LYS A 167 -24.79 2.00 -0.65
C LYS A 167 -24.26 2.37 -2.03
N LYS A 168 -25.01 3.18 -2.79
CA LYS A 168 -24.58 3.70 -4.10
C LYS A 168 -23.33 4.59 -4.03
N ALA A 169 -22.98 5.08 -2.85
CA ALA A 169 -21.78 5.87 -2.62
C ALA A 169 -20.56 5.03 -2.21
N ILE A 170 -20.72 4.05 -1.29
CA ILE A 170 -19.57 3.41 -0.62
C ILE A 170 -19.60 1.88 -0.57
N ASP A 171 -20.72 1.22 -0.89
CA ASP A 171 -20.84 -0.24 -0.76
C ASP A 171 -20.43 -0.98 -2.03
N ARG A 172 -19.13 -1.01 -2.32
CA ARG A 172 -18.61 -1.66 -3.54
C ARG A 172 -18.78 -3.18 -3.58
N ILE A 173 -19.10 -3.80 -2.44
CA ILE A 173 -19.27 -5.27 -2.33
C ILE A 173 -20.75 -5.63 -2.54
N GLY A 174 -21.66 -4.91 -1.88
CA GLY A 174 -23.11 -5.16 -1.96
C GLY A 174 -23.84 -4.36 -3.03
N LYS A 175 -23.29 -3.24 -3.51
CA LYS A 175 -23.90 -2.35 -4.51
C LYS A 175 -22.85 -1.74 -5.45
N ASN A 176 -22.34 -2.51 -6.40
CA ASN A 176 -21.24 -2.12 -7.28
C ASN A 176 -21.63 -1.28 -8.52
N ASP A 177 -22.91 -0.94 -8.69
CA ASP A 177 -23.49 -0.27 -9.86
C ASP A 177 -24.19 1.07 -9.53
N GLY A 178 -23.73 1.77 -8.48
CA GLY A 178 -24.28 3.05 -8.05
C GLY A 178 -23.75 4.29 -8.79
N ASP A 179 -24.49 5.38 -8.71
CA ASP A 179 -24.23 6.67 -9.39
C ASP A 179 -23.65 7.75 -8.46
N LYS A 180 -23.35 7.40 -7.20
CA LYS A 180 -23.03 8.33 -6.11
C LYS A 180 -21.61 8.20 -5.56
N GLY A 181 -20.75 7.43 -6.21
CA GLY A 181 -19.34 7.28 -5.83
C GLY A 181 -18.82 5.85 -5.84
N VAL A 182 -19.71 4.84 -5.80
CA VAL A 182 -19.24 3.45 -5.66
C VAL A 182 -18.44 2.97 -6.88
N VAL A 183 -18.76 3.49 -8.06
CA VAL A 183 -17.99 3.22 -9.29
C VAL A 183 -16.58 3.81 -9.21
N GLU A 184 -16.44 5.04 -8.72
CA GLU A 184 -15.14 5.68 -8.48
C GLU A 184 -14.36 4.95 -7.37
N LEU A 185 -15.03 4.48 -6.31
CA LEU A 185 -14.40 3.70 -5.25
C LEU A 185 -13.87 2.34 -5.77
N LEU A 186 -14.60 1.68 -6.67
CA LEU A 186 -14.14 0.46 -7.36
C LEU A 186 -12.90 0.73 -8.20
N ARG A 187 -12.89 1.83 -8.95
CA ARG A 187 -11.72 2.25 -9.75
C ARG A 187 -10.53 2.54 -8.85
N LEU A 188 -10.73 3.32 -7.77
CA LEU A 188 -9.71 3.61 -6.77
C LEU A 188 -9.10 2.32 -6.21
N ASN A 189 -9.93 1.34 -5.83
CA ASN A 189 -9.42 0.06 -5.33
C ASN A 189 -8.55 -0.66 -6.36
N LYS A 190 -9.03 -0.74 -7.60
CA LYS A 190 -8.34 -1.42 -8.69
C LYS A 190 -6.96 -0.80 -8.93
N VAL A 191 -6.87 0.53 -9.05
CA VAL A 191 -5.60 1.20 -9.32
C VAL A 191 -4.63 1.09 -8.13
N VAL A 192 -5.12 0.99 -6.90
CA VAL A 192 -4.30 0.70 -5.71
C VAL A 192 -3.73 -0.72 -5.77
N ASP A 193 -4.56 -1.72 -6.08
CA ASP A 193 -4.12 -3.11 -6.20
C ASP A 193 -3.07 -3.26 -7.33
N GLU A 194 -3.28 -2.59 -8.48
CA GLU A 194 -2.32 -2.53 -9.58
C GLU A 194 -1.00 -1.86 -9.18
N LEU A 195 -1.03 -0.77 -8.40
CA LEU A 195 0.17 -0.12 -7.88
C LEU A 195 0.96 -1.07 -6.97
N VAL A 196 0.28 -1.77 -6.04
CA VAL A 196 0.91 -2.75 -5.14
C VAL A 196 1.57 -3.88 -5.92
N ILE A 197 0.90 -4.41 -6.95
CA ILE A 197 1.45 -5.45 -7.84
C ILE A 197 2.71 -4.94 -8.55
N SER A 198 2.66 -3.70 -9.08
CA SER A 198 3.79 -3.12 -9.80
C SER A 198 5.03 -2.98 -8.92
N ILE A 199 4.86 -2.52 -7.67
CA ILE A 199 5.97 -2.36 -6.72
C ILE A 199 6.55 -3.74 -6.35
N LYS A 200 5.69 -4.74 -6.10
CA LYS A 200 6.15 -6.11 -5.81
C LYS A 200 6.98 -6.69 -6.95
N ALA A 201 6.57 -6.46 -8.20
CA ALA A 201 7.33 -6.92 -9.36
C ALA A 201 8.71 -6.25 -9.46
N GLU A 202 8.83 -4.95 -9.12
CA GLU A 202 10.13 -4.27 -9.05
C GLU A 202 11.01 -4.82 -7.93
N VAL A 203 10.44 -5.09 -6.75
CA VAL A 203 11.16 -5.72 -5.62
C VAL A 203 11.65 -7.11 -6.02
N ASP A 204 10.80 -7.96 -6.60
CA ASP A 204 11.16 -9.31 -7.03
C ASP A 204 12.27 -9.29 -8.09
N LYS A 205 12.23 -8.33 -9.02
CA LYS A 205 13.29 -8.14 -10.01
C LYS A 205 14.61 -7.76 -9.35
N ALA A 206 14.60 -6.84 -8.38
CA ALA A 206 15.81 -6.44 -7.66
C ALA A 206 16.39 -7.59 -6.81
N VAL A 207 15.53 -8.40 -6.18
CA VAL A 207 15.95 -9.61 -5.44
C VAL A 207 16.54 -10.66 -6.38
N LYS A 208 15.97 -10.87 -7.57
CA LYS A 208 16.55 -11.75 -8.60
C LYS A 208 17.91 -11.26 -9.08
N GLU A 209 18.09 -9.95 -9.28
CA GLU A 209 19.41 -9.38 -9.62
C GLU A 209 20.43 -9.68 -8.52
N LEU A 210 20.06 -9.49 -7.25
CA LEU A 210 20.93 -9.78 -6.10
C LEU A 210 21.34 -11.26 -6.07
N THR A 211 20.39 -12.18 -6.13
CA THR A 211 20.66 -13.63 -6.06
C THR A 211 21.48 -14.15 -7.26
N SER A 212 21.26 -13.60 -8.46
CA SER A 212 22.06 -13.95 -9.64
C SER A 212 23.52 -13.48 -9.53
N SER A 213 23.77 -12.34 -8.88
CA SER A 213 25.12 -11.83 -8.66
C SER A 213 25.93 -12.70 -7.67
N VAL A 214 25.24 -13.34 -6.71
CA VAL A 214 25.85 -14.24 -5.73
C VAL A 214 26.27 -15.59 -6.35
N LYS A 215 25.54 -16.09 -7.35
CA LYS A 215 25.75 -17.43 -7.96
C LYS A 215 26.96 -17.53 -8.92
N SER A 216 27.74 -16.47 -9.09
CA SER A 216 28.86 -16.40 -10.06
C SER A 216 30.22 -16.89 -9.55
N GLU A 217 30.26 -17.71 -8.50
CA GLU A 217 31.50 -18.34 -8.02
C GLU A 217 31.87 -19.58 -8.85
N PRO A 218 33.08 -19.65 -9.45
CA PRO A 218 33.74 -20.92 -9.67
C PRO A 218 34.19 -21.46 -8.31
N VAL A 219 33.80 -22.70 -8.00
CA VAL A 219 34.39 -23.50 -6.93
C VAL A 219 35.90 -23.57 -7.19
N GLN A 220 36.71 -22.88 -6.38
CA GLN A 220 38.16 -23.15 -6.36
C GLN A 220 38.36 -24.50 -5.68
N SER A 221 38.53 -25.54 -6.49
CA SER A 221 39.12 -26.82 -6.12
C SER A 221 40.50 -26.57 -5.51
N SER A 222 40.66 -26.90 -4.23
CA SER A 222 41.97 -27.03 -3.58
C SER A 222 42.60 -28.34 -4.01
N ASN A 223 43.72 -28.26 -4.75
CA ASN A 223 44.70 -29.34 -4.83
C ASN A 223 45.59 -29.33 -3.58
#